data_AF-A0A0G0Q9P7-F1
#
_entry.id   AF-A0A0G0Q9P7-F1
#
_cell.length_a   1.000
_cell.length_b   1.000
_cell.length_c   1.000
_cell.angle_alpha   90.00
_cell.angle_beta   90.00
_cell.angle_gamma   90.00
#
_symmetry.space_group_name_H-M   'P 1'
#
loop_
_entity.id
_entity.type
_entity.pdbx_description
1 polymer ?
#
loop_
_entity_poly.entity_id
_entity_poly.type
_entity_poly.pdbx_seq_one_letter_code
_entity_poly.pdbx_strand_id
1 'polypeptide(L)'
;MLRGKHLLIGSLLLNLIFIFILTYKAQKPTLKELSDENEISELIKDENNNAQVIGAEEEIDLQKVIKVIDGDTIVLENSETVRYIGIDTPEVSQGRECFSKESTEKNIELVLGKEIRLKKDVSERDRYGRLLRYVYVGDTFINETLVRDGFAFSYTYPPDVKYSELFKEAEKDARENKRGLWGKCNESLRISPSLREEKTDGSANSSQNLNLDLNCSSNSYNCTDFKTQAEAQSVFESCGGTSNDIHKLDRDGDGRVCETLP
;
A
#
# COMPACT_ATOMS: atom_id res chain seq x y z
N MET A 1 -41.15 -44.66 46.20
CA MET A 1 -42.01 -43.74 45.44
C MET A 1 -41.11 -42.73 44.73
N LEU A 2 -41.15 -42.72 43.39
CA LEU A 2 -40.53 -41.79 42.43
C LEU A 2 -38.99 -41.71 42.34
N ARG A 3 -38.45 -42.51 41.42
CA ARG A 3 -37.20 -42.30 40.66
C ARG A 3 -37.40 -41.17 39.62
N GLY A 4 -36.33 -40.42 39.37
CA GLY A 4 -35.90 -40.02 38.03
C GLY A 4 -36.26 -38.61 37.56
N LYS A 5 -35.22 -37.80 37.29
CA LYS A 5 -35.13 -36.79 36.21
C LYS A 5 -33.77 -36.07 36.26
N HIS A 6 -32.72 -36.73 35.82
CA HIS A 6 -31.47 -36.09 35.38
C HIS A 6 -30.86 -36.96 34.28
N LEU A 7 -31.46 -36.98 33.08
CA LEU A 7 -30.79 -37.53 31.89
C LEU A 7 -31.54 -37.23 30.57
N LEU A 8 -31.79 -35.95 30.21
CA LEU A 8 -32.43 -35.67 28.90
C LEU A 8 -31.86 -34.49 28.09
N ILE A 9 -30.81 -33.79 28.55
CA ILE A 9 -30.27 -32.65 27.78
C ILE A 9 -29.06 -33.03 26.91
N GLY A 10 -28.40 -34.16 27.18
CA GLY A 10 -27.26 -34.64 26.37
C GLY A 10 -27.62 -35.34 25.05
N SER A 11 -28.88 -35.71 24.82
CA SER A 11 -29.27 -36.50 23.64
C SER A 11 -29.70 -35.65 22.44
N LEU A 12 -30.07 -34.38 22.65
CA LEU A 12 -30.53 -33.50 21.56
C LEU A 12 -29.36 -32.87 20.78
N LEU A 13 -28.27 -32.49 21.45
CA LEU A 13 -27.10 -31.86 20.83
C LEU A 13 -26.25 -32.86 20.01
N LEU A 14 -26.16 -34.12 20.46
CA LEU A 14 -25.49 -35.18 19.69
C LEU A 14 -26.27 -35.58 18.43
N ASN A 15 -27.61 -35.55 18.47
CA ASN A 15 -28.43 -35.79 17.28
C ASN A 15 -28.30 -34.68 16.23
N LEU A 16 -28.19 -33.41 16.63
CA LEU A 16 -27.99 -32.31 15.68
C LEU A 16 -26.61 -32.35 14.99
N ILE A 17 -25.55 -32.72 15.73
CA ILE A 17 -24.21 -32.89 15.15
C ILE A 17 -24.18 -34.10 14.21
N PHE A 18 -24.89 -35.19 14.53
CA PHE A 18 -24.96 -36.38 13.68
C PHE A 18 -25.81 -36.14 12.42
N ILE A 19 -26.92 -35.40 12.52
CA ILE A 19 -27.71 -34.95 11.36
C ILE A 19 -26.86 -34.02 10.49
N PHE A 20 -26.10 -33.08 11.07
CA PHE A 20 -25.22 -32.20 10.31
C PHE A 20 -24.08 -32.96 9.62
N ILE A 21 -23.47 -33.96 10.26
CA ILE A 21 -22.48 -34.84 9.61
C ILE A 21 -23.11 -35.69 8.51
N LEU A 22 -24.35 -36.18 8.68
CA LEU A 22 -25.06 -36.94 7.65
C LEU A 22 -25.48 -36.06 6.46
N THR A 23 -25.92 -34.82 6.69
CA THR A 23 -26.22 -33.85 5.62
C THR A 23 -24.95 -33.31 4.96
N TYR A 24 -23.86 -33.12 5.71
CA TYR A 24 -22.59 -32.63 5.18
C TYR A 24 -21.82 -33.73 4.42
N LYS A 25 -21.94 -35.00 4.82
CA LYS A 25 -21.44 -36.15 4.02
C LYS A 25 -22.28 -36.42 2.77
N ALA A 26 -23.52 -35.93 2.69
CA ALA A 26 -24.34 -36.00 1.47
C ALA A 26 -24.01 -34.89 0.45
N GLN A 27 -23.23 -33.87 0.82
CA GLN A 27 -22.84 -32.76 -0.07
C GLN A 27 -21.31 -32.70 -0.25
N LYS A 28 -20.70 -33.83 -0.67
CA LYS A 28 -19.49 -33.79 -1.49
C LYS A 28 -19.94 -33.73 -2.95
N PRO A 29 -19.77 -32.63 -3.68
CA PRO A 29 -20.02 -32.66 -5.12
C PRO A 29 -18.90 -33.50 -5.74
N THR A 30 -19.23 -34.73 -6.09
CA THR A 30 -18.39 -35.55 -6.96
C THR A 30 -19.03 -35.49 -8.33
N LEU A 31 -18.26 -34.98 -9.29
CA LEU A 31 -18.44 -35.14 -10.72
C LEU A 31 -19.07 -36.51 -11.02
N LYS A 32 -20.22 -36.50 -11.71
CA LYS A 32 -20.53 -37.29 -12.92
C LYS A 32 -22.03 -37.67 -12.98
N GLU A 33 -22.68 -37.18 -14.04
CA GLU A 33 -23.91 -37.66 -14.68
C GLU A 33 -25.23 -37.49 -13.87
N LEU A 34 -26.35 -36.99 -14.41
CA LEU A 34 -26.92 -37.18 -15.74
C LEU A 34 -27.80 -36.00 -16.21
N SER A 35 -27.69 -35.74 -17.52
CA SER A 35 -28.74 -35.52 -18.56
C SER A 35 -29.70 -34.31 -18.43
N ASP A 36 -29.83 -33.43 -19.42
CA ASP A 36 -30.22 -33.76 -20.80
C ASP A 36 -29.53 -32.90 -21.88
N GLU A 37 -28.94 -33.56 -22.89
CA GLU A 37 -28.32 -32.94 -24.08
C GLU A 37 -29.29 -32.80 -25.29
N ASN A 38 -30.60 -32.94 -25.12
CA ASN A 38 -31.52 -33.05 -26.26
C ASN A 38 -32.57 -31.93 -26.42
N GLU A 39 -32.34 -30.73 -25.87
CA GLU A 39 -33.18 -29.55 -26.18
C GLU A 39 -32.41 -28.34 -26.73
N ILE A 40 -31.08 -28.46 -26.91
CA ILE A 40 -30.24 -27.40 -27.51
C ILE A 40 -29.78 -27.78 -28.94
N SER A 41 -30.04 -29.02 -29.38
CA SER A 41 -29.70 -29.49 -30.74
C SER A 41 -30.76 -29.18 -31.80
N GLU A 42 -31.93 -28.64 -31.41
CA GLU A 42 -32.99 -28.27 -32.36
C GLU A 42 -33.08 -26.75 -32.63
N LEU A 43 -32.25 -25.92 -31.97
CA LEU A 43 -32.17 -24.47 -32.21
C LEU A 43 -30.88 -24.01 -32.92
N ILE A 44 -29.96 -24.92 -33.23
CA ILE A 44 -28.72 -24.61 -33.99
C ILE A 44 -28.67 -25.47 -35.26
N LYS A 45 -29.75 -25.42 -36.04
CA LYS A 45 -29.70 -25.67 -37.48
C LYS A 45 -30.15 -24.40 -38.16
N ASP A 46 -29.24 -23.45 -38.28
CA ASP A 46 -29.15 -22.58 -39.44
C ASP A 46 -27.77 -21.90 -39.45
N GLU A 47 -27.25 -21.74 -40.66
CA GLU A 47 -25.85 -21.67 -41.02
C GLU A 47 -25.15 -20.34 -40.65
N ASN A 48 -23.81 -20.42 -40.54
CA ASN A 48 -22.82 -19.34 -40.71
C ASN A 48 -22.66 -18.30 -39.57
N ASN A 49 -21.67 -18.54 -38.69
CA ASN A 49 -20.42 -17.75 -38.59
C ASN A 49 -19.83 -17.78 -37.16
N ASN A 50 -18.68 -18.46 -37.06
CA ASN A 50 -17.54 -18.13 -36.20
C ASN A 50 -17.80 -17.84 -34.70
N ALA A 51 -17.91 -18.89 -33.88
CA ALA A 51 -17.83 -18.77 -32.42
C ALA A 51 -16.55 -19.47 -31.92
N GLN A 52 -15.47 -18.70 -31.86
CA GLN A 52 -14.20 -19.08 -31.24
C GLN A 52 -14.34 -18.94 -29.72
N VAL A 53 -14.52 -20.07 -29.03
CA VAL A 53 -14.44 -20.14 -27.56
C VAL A 53 -13.01 -20.49 -27.18
N ILE A 54 -12.24 -19.50 -26.71
CA ILE A 54 -10.96 -19.72 -26.03
C ILE A 54 -10.94 -18.84 -24.79
N GLY A 55 -11.14 -19.45 -23.62
CA GLY A 55 -10.74 -18.83 -22.35
C GLY A 55 -9.22 -18.92 -22.28
N ALA A 56 -8.53 -17.79 -22.47
CA ALA A 56 -7.10 -17.72 -22.32
C ALA A 56 -6.74 -17.78 -20.83
N GLU A 57 -6.09 -18.86 -20.38
CA GLU A 57 -5.21 -18.79 -19.21
C GLU A 57 -4.15 -17.74 -19.53
N GLU A 58 -4.21 -16.59 -18.86
CA GLU A 58 -3.18 -15.56 -18.99
C GLU A 58 -1.88 -16.16 -18.44
N GLU A 59 -0.89 -16.36 -19.32
CA GLU A 59 0.42 -16.86 -18.93
C GLU A 59 1.01 -15.91 -17.89
N ILE A 60 1.11 -16.39 -16.65
CA ILE A 60 1.65 -15.59 -15.55
C ILE A 60 3.16 -15.53 -15.70
N ASP A 61 3.66 -14.41 -16.22
CA ASP A 61 5.08 -14.12 -16.27
C ASP A 61 5.61 -13.85 -14.84
N LEU A 62 6.33 -14.83 -14.31
CA LEU A 62 6.99 -14.76 -13.01
C LEU A 62 8.45 -14.36 -13.19
N GLN A 63 8.86 -13.35 -12.42
CA GLN A 63 10.21 -12.81 -12.45
C GLN A 63 10.89 -12.99 -11.11
N LYS A 64 12.16 -13.41 -11.09
CA LYS A 64 12.90 -13.62 -9.84
C LYS A 64 13.62 -12.36 -9.39
N VAL A 65 13.50 -12.01 -8.11
CA VAL A 65 14.22 -10.89 -7.51
C VAL A 65 15.60 -11.32 -7.03
N ILE A 66 16.64 -10.69 -7.55
CA ILE A 66 18.04 -11.02 -7.20
C ILE A 66 18.71 -9.99 -6.30
N LYS A 67 18.17 -8.77 -6.24
CA LYS A 67 18.69 -7.69 -5.39
C LYS A 67 17.57 -6.72 -5.01
N VAL A 68 17.67 -6.19 -3.80
CA VAL A 68 16.89 -5.05 -3.33
C VAL A 68 17.84 -3.86 -3.19
N ILE A 69 17.48 -2.72 -3.78
CA ILE A 69 18.29 -1.49 -3.71
C ILE A 69 17.91 -0.72 -2.44
N ASP A 70 16.61 -0.52 -2.23
CA ASP A 70 16.00 0.21 -1.12
C ASP A 70 14.57 -0.30 -0.84
N GLY A 71 13.77 0.44 -0.09
CA GLY A 71 12.43 0.03 0.32
C GLY A 71 11.42 -0.12 -0.83
N ASP A 72 11.68 0.42 -2.02
CA ASP A 72 10.73 0.43 -3.13
C ASP A 72 11.36 0.22 -4.52
N THR A 73 12.64 -0.13 -4.56
CA THR A 73 13.40 -0.41 -5.78
C THR A 73 14.11 -1.76 -5.70
N ILE A 74 13.94 -2.59 -6.74
CA ILE A 74 14.51 -3.94 -6.84
C ILE A 74 15.16 -4.19 -8.20
N VAL A 75 15.98 -5.24 -8.27
CA VAL A 75 16.57 -5.75 -9.52
C VAL A 75 16.19 -7.21 -9.72
N LEU A 76 15.73 -7.50 -10.93
CA LEU A 76 15.30 -8.83 -11.37
C LEU A 76 16.47 -9.62 -11.99
N GLU A 77 16.29 -10.93 -12.13
CA GLU A 77 17.30 -11.82 -12.73
C GLU A 77 17.68 -11.44 -14.17
N ASN A 78 16.74 -10.87 -14.94
CA ASN A 78 17.00 -10.32 -16.28
C ASN A 78 17.70 -8.94 -16.28
N SER A 79 18.20 -8.49 -15.12
CA SER A 79 18.87 -7.20 -14.89
C SER A 79 17.97 -5.96 -15.02
N GLU A 80 16.66 -6.12 -15.18
CA GLU A 80 15.73 -4.99 -15.11
C GLU A 80 15.64 -4.45 -13.69
N THR A 81 15.61 -3.12 -13.58
CA THR A 81 15.36 -2.43 -12.30
C THR A 81 13.90 -2.00 -12.26
N VAL A 82 13.21 -2.29 -11.16
CA VAL A 82 11.80 -1.98 -10.97
C VAL A 82 11.65 -0.96 -9.85
N ARG A 83 10.91 0.12 -10.09
CA ARG A 83 10.46 1.08 -9.08
C ARG A 83 8.97 0.86 -8.81
N TYR A 84 8.62 0.75 -7.54
CA TYR A 84 7.24 0.46 -7.14
C TYR A 84 6.34 1.68 -7.38
N ILE A 85 5.23 1.47 -8.09
CA ILE A 85 4.26 2.54 -8.35
C ILE A 85 3.50 2.88 -7.05
N GLY A 86 3.27 4.17 -6.84
CA GLY A 86 2.29 4.66 -5.87
C GLY A 86 2.78 4.79 -4.42
N ILE A 87 4.06 4.49 -4.17
CA ILE A 87 4.67 4.51 -2.84
C ILE A 87 6.06 5.15 -2.87
N ASP A 88 6.46 5.79 -1.78
CA ASP A 88 7.82 6.31 -1.55
C ASP A 88 8.32 5.82 -0.20
N THR A 89 9.55 5.32 -0.14
CA THR A 89 10.17 4.86 1.10
C THR A 89 11.23 5.84 1.58
N PRO A 90 11.50 5.91 2.90
CA PRO A 90 12.57 6.76 3.39
C PRO A 90 13.91 6.37 2.76
N GLU A 91 14.61 7.35 2.19
CA GLU A 91 15.80 7.10 1.36
C GLU A 91 17.07 6.93 2.20
N VAL A 92 17.91 5.96 1.83
CA VAL A 92 19.26 5.79 2.42
C VAL A 92 20.25 6.75 1.75
N SER A 93 20.00 7.06 0.47
CA SER A 93 20.93 7.75 -0.43
C SER A 93 21.01 9.27 -0.22
N GLN A 94 19.98 9.89 0.36
CA GLN A 94 19.85 11.36 0.51
C GLN A 94 20.18 11.86 1.93
N GLY A 95 20.94 11.09 2.69
CA GLY A 95 21.06 11.22 4.14
C GLY A 95 20.09 10.24 4.78
N ARG A 96 20.56 9.46 5.77
CA ARG A 96 19.75 8.37 6.35
C ARG A 96 18.48 8.92 6.98
N GLU A 97 17.40 8.93 6.21
CA GLU A 97 16.08 9.27 6.70
C GLU A 97 15.69 8.25 7.75
N CYS A 98 14.94 8.70 8.76
CA CYS A 98 14.45 7.79 9.78
C CYS A 98 13.66 6.64 9.13
N PHE A 99 13.92 5.41 9.56
CA PHE A 99 13.28 4.20 9.07
C PHE A 99 13.70 3.73 7.66
N SER A 100 14.68 4.39 7.02
CA SER A 100 15.17 3.99 5.68
C SER A 100 15.74 2.56 5.65
N LYS A 101 16.52 2.21 6.68
CA LYS A 101 17.11 0.87 6.84
C LYS A 101 16.02 -0.18 7.03
N GLU A 102 15.08 0.06 7.94
CA GLU A 102 13.99 -0.85 8.28
C GLU A 102 13.07 -1.08 7.07
N SER A 103 12.84 -0.05 6.26
CA SER A 103 12.06 -0.14 5.03
C SER A 103 12.74 -1.01 3.97
N THR A 104 14.06 -0.84 3.81
CA THR A 104 14.87 -1.70 2.93
C THR A 104 14.88 -3.15 3.42
N GLU A 105 15.10 -3.37 4.72
CA GLU A 105 15.10 -4.71 5.32
C GLU A 105 13.73 -5.39 5.17
N LYS A 106 12.63 -4.64 5.30
CA LYS A 106 11.30 -5.18 5.08
C LYS A 106 11.09 -5.58 3.63
N ASN A 107 11.51 -4.76 2.67
CA ASN A 107 11.41 -5.13 1.26
C ASN A 107 12.26 -6.38 0.95
N ILE A 108 13.47 -6.48 1.51
CA ILE A 108 14.31 -7.71 1.43
C ILE A 108 13.56 -8.94 1.93
N GLU A 109 12.97 -8.89 3.13
CA GLU A 109 12.18 -9.98 3.70
C GLU A 109 11.01 -10.38 2.79
N LEU A 110 10.34 -9.39 2.21
CA LEU A 110 9.15 -9.60 1.41
C LEU A 110 9.46 -10.18 0.03
N VAL A 111 10.55 -9.80 -0.64
CA VAL A 111 10.73 -10.13 -2.06
C VAL A 111 12.05 -10.80 -2.45
N LEU A 112 13.13 -10.66 -1.67
CA LEU A 112 14.46 -11.13 -2.12
C LEU A 112 14.47 -12.66 -2.32
N GLY A 113 14.96 -13.10 -3.48
CA GLY A 113 15.05 -14.51 -3.85
C GLY A 113 13.73 -15.17 -4.23
N LYS A 114 12.62 -14.43 -4.21
CA LYS A 114 11.28 -14.93 -4.55
C LYS A 114 10.94 -14.63 -6.01
N GLU A 115 9.98 -15.40 -6.52
CA GLU A 115 9.30 -15.10 -7.78
C GLU A 115 8.16 -14.12 -7.53
N ILE A 116 8.06 -13.11 -8.39
CA ILE A 116 7.07 -12.04 -8.32
C ILE A 116 6.29 -11.92 -9.61
N ARG A 117 5.02 -11.49 -9.48
CA ARG A 117 4.23 -11.01 -10.61
C ARG A 117 4.33 -9.49 -10.66
N LEU A 118 4.58 -8.98 -11.85
CA LEU A 118 4.70 -7.55 -12.11
C LEU A 118 3.50 -7.07 -12.91
N LYS A 119 2.81 -6.05 -12.40
CA LYS A 119 1.68 -5.44 -13.09
C LYS A 119 1.98 -4.00 -13.42
N LYS A 120 1.90 -3.65 -14.69
CA LYS A 120 1.99 -2.27 -15.15
C LYS A 120 0.69 -1.53 -14.88
N ASP A 121 0.77 -0.22 -14.69
CA ASP A 121 -0.37 0.66 -14.87
C ASP A 121 -0.35 1.27 -16.28
N VAL A 122 -0.07 2.56 -16.42
CA VAL A 122 -0.06 3.25 -17.72
C VAL A 122 1.38 3.37 -18.25
N SER A 123 2.30 3.84 -17.43
CA SER A 123 3.68 4.12 -17.81
C SER A 123 4.53 2.86 -17.80
N GLU A 124 5.44 2.74 -18.77
CA GLU A 124 6.36 1.60 -18.87
C GLU A 124 7.59 1.78 -17.97
N ARG A 125 8.25 2.94 -18.11
CA ARG A 125 9.49 3.30 -17.43
C ARG A 125 9.47 4.74 -16.94
N ASP A 126 10.26 5.02 -15.93
CA ASP A 126 10.58 6.39 -15.52
C ASP A 126 11.73 7.00 -16.34
N ARG A 127 12.09 8.26 -16.03
CA ARG A 127 13.18 9.00 -16.68
C ARG A 127 14.58 8.38 -16.48
N TYR A 128 14.74 7.48 -15.51
CA TYR A 128 16.00 6.78 -15.21
C TYR A 128 16.04 5.40 -15.88
N GLY A 129 15.01 5.05 -16.65
CA GLY A 129 14.90 3.78 -17.34
C GLY A 129 14.45 2.61 -16.45
N ARG A 130 13.99 2.86 -15.21
CA ARG A 130 13.46 1.80 -14.34
C ARG A 130 12.04 1.44 -14.77
N LEU A 131 11.68 0.16 -14.76
CA LEU A 131 10.31 -0.30 -14.97
C LEU A 131 9.41 0.22 -13.84
N LEU A 132 8.24 0.74 -14.19
CA LEU A 132 7.22 1.14 -13.23
C LEU A 132 6.22 0.00 -13.07
N ARG A 133 6.15 -0.62 -11.87
CA ARG A 133 5.28 -1.77 -11.62
C ARG A 133 4.65 -1.77 -10.23
N TYR A 134 3.49 -2.40 -10.14
CA TYR A 134 2.94 -3.00 -8.93
C TYR A 134 3.52 -4.41 -8.76
N VAL A 135 3.87 -4.77 -7.53
CA VAL A 135 4.61 -6.01 -7.23
C VAL A 135 3.77 -6.94 -6.36
N TYR A 136 3.68 -8.20 -6.77
CA TYR A 136 3.00 -9.25 -6.01
C TYR A 136 3.94 -10.43 -5.76
N VAL A 137 3.92 -10.96 -4.54
CA VAL A 137 4.52 -12.27 -4.19
C VAL A 137 3.36 -13.21 -3.87
N GLY A 138 3.10 -14.20 -4.72
CA GLY A 138 1.85 -14.96 -4.66
C GLY A 138 0.65 -14.02 -4.79
N ASP A 139 -0.23 -14.00 -3.80
CA ASP A 139 -1.39 -13.10 -3.72
C ASP A 139 -1.13 -11.82 -2.91
N THR A 140 0.03 -11.72 -2.25
CA THR A 140 0.36 -10.58 -1.41
C THR A 140 0.74 -9.38 -2.28
N PHE A 141 0.00 -8.27 -2.15
CA PHE A 141 0.32 -7.01 -2.80
C PHE A 141 1.39 -6.24 -2.01
N ILE A 142 2.63 -6.23 -2.51
CA ILE A 142 3.78 -5.71 -1.77
C ILE A 142 3.68 -4.20 -1.55
N ASN A 143 3.27 -3.43 -2.57
CA ASN A 143 3.16 -1.98 -2.45
C ASN A 143 2.24 -1.57 -1.29
N GLU A 144 1.04 -2.17 -1.25
CA GLU A 144 0.05 -1.92 -0.20
C GLU A 144 0.55 -2.40 1.17
N THR A 145 1.18 -3.59 1.22
CA THR A 145 1.74 -4.15 2.47
C THR A 145 2.75 -3.18 3.09
N LEU A 146 3.69 -2.65 2.29
CA LEU A 146 4.69 -1.71 2.77
C LEU A 146 4.06 -0.44 3.35
N VAL A 147 3.03 0.12 2.69
CA VAL A 147 2.33 1.32 3.19
C VAL A 147 1.54 1.00 4.47
N ARG A 148 0.75 -0.08 4.47
CA ARG A 148 -0.11 -0.47 5.60
C ARG A 148 0.67 -0.78 6.87
N ASP A 149 1.86 -1.36 6.72
CA ASP A 149 2.73 -1.69 7.85
C ASP A 149 3.63 -0.51 8.27
N GLY A 150 3.55 0.63 7.56
CA GLY A 150 4.27 1.86 7.89
C GLY A 150 5.75 1.85 7.48
N PHE A 151 6.10 1.15 6.40
CA PHE A 151 7.44 1.16 5.80
C PHE A 151 7.53 2.07 4.57
N ALA A 152 6.39 2.59 4.08
CA ALA A 152 6.33 3.50 2.95
C ALA A 152 5.23 4.55 3.16
N PHE A 153 5.40 5.70 2.51
CA PHE A 153 4.38 6.73 2.32
C PHE A 153 3.55 6.42 1.07
N SER A 154 2.28 6.85 1.04
CA SER A 154 1.54 6.89 -0.22
C SER A 154 2.06 8.04 -1.07
N TYR A 155 2.35 7.79 -2.35
CA TYR A 155 2.84 8.82 -3.26
C TYR A 155 2.22 8.66 -4.65
N THR A 156 1.36 9.60 -5.05
CA THR A 156 0.60 9.50 -6.31
C THR A 156 1.26 10.32 -7.41
N TYR A 157 1.55 9.68 -8.55
CA TYR A 157 2.03 10.36 -9.74
C TYR A 157 1.21 9.97 -10.98
N PRO A 158 0.43 10.91 -11.56
CA PRO A 158 -0.24 10.67 -12.82
C PRO A 158 0.74 10.33 -13.96
N PRO A 159 0.38 9.41 -14.88
CA PRO A 159 -0.93 8.75 -15.01
C PRO A 159 -1.13 7.49 -14.15
N ASP A 160 -0.13 7.06 -13.37
CA ASP A 160 -0.10 5.76 -12.67
C ASP A 160 -0.81 5.80 -11.30
N VAL A 161 -2.13 5.97 -11.33
CA VAL A 161 -2.95 6.27 -10.15
C VAL A 161 -3.95 5.18 -9.77
N LYS A 162 -3.91 4.01 -10.43
CA LYS A 162 -4.91 2.94 -10.30
C LYS A 162 -5.22 2.52 -8.86
N TYR A 163 -4.21 2.46 -7.99
CA TYR A 163 -4.36 2.07 -6.57
C TYR A 163 -4.11 3.24 -5.60
N SER A 164 -4.16 4.49 -6.07
CA SER A 164 -3.89 5.67 -5.23
C SER A 164 -4.76 5.74 -3.98
N GLU A 165 -6.08 5.50 -4.10
CA GLU A 165 -6.99 5.52 -2.94
C GLU A 165 -6.69 4.40 -1.94
N LEU A 166 -6.39 3.20 -2.43
CA LEU A 166 -6.00 2.06 -1.59
C LEU A 166 -4.76 2.40 -0.74
N PHE A 167 -3.75 3.03 -1.34
CA PHE A 167 -2.54 3.42 -0.63
C PHE A 167 -2.80 4.53 0.39
N LYS A 168 -3.66 5.50 0.07
CA LYS A 168 -4.06 6.54 1.04
C LYS A 168 -4.77 5.95 2.26
N GLU A 169 -5.70 5.02 2.04
CA GLU A 169 -6.39 4.33 3.14
C GLU A 169 -5.42 3.48 3.98
N ALA A 170 -4.51 2.76 3.32
CA ALA A 170 -3.48 1.97 3.99
C ALA A 170 -2.55 2.85 4.85
N GLU A 171 -2.15 4.01 4.33
CA GLU A 171 -1.29 4.95 5.06
C GLU A 171 -2.02 5.55 6.25
N LYS A 172 -3.29 5.94 6.07
CA LYS A 172 -4.14 6.43 7.17
C LYS A 172 -4.23 5.40 8.29
N ASP A 173 -4.50 4.15 7.98
CA ASP A 173 -4.56 3.06 8.96
C ASP A 173 -3.19 2.87 9.67
N ALA A 174 -2.09 2.93 8.92
CA ALA A 174 -0.74 2.83 9.50
C ALA A 174 -0.44 3.98 10.47
N ARG A 175 -0.84 5.22 10.13
CA ARG A 175 -0.72 6.42 10.97
C ARG A 175 -1.53 6.29 12.26
N GLU A 176 -2.82 5.97 12.15
CA GLU A 176 -3.74 5.83 13.28
C GLU A 176 -3.27 4.76 14.27
N ASN A 177 -2.68 3.67 13.76
CA ASN A 177 -2.15 2.57 14.56
C ASN A 177 -0.65 2.71 14.91
N LYS A 178 -0.01 3.82 14.54
CA LYS A 178 1.41 4.10 14.81
C LYS A 178 2.34 2.95 14.37
N ARG A 179 2.07 2.35 13.21
CA ARG A 179 2.89 1.25 12.66
C ARG A 179 4.16 1.81 12.01
N GLY A 180 5.22 1.01 12.02
CA GLY A 180 6.49 1.34 11.37
C GLY A 180 6.99 2.75 11.69
N LEU A 181 7.30 3.52 10.64
CA LEU A 181 7.81 4.89 10.73
C LEU A 181 6.88 5.81 11.53
N TRP A 182 5.57 5.60 11.49
CA TRP A 182 4.58 6.42 12.20
C TRP A 182 4.67 6.31 13.73
N GLY A 183 5.20 5.19 14.24
CA GLY A 183 5.46 5.00 15.67
C GLY A 183 6.92 5.19 16.07
N LYS A 184 7.85 5.17 15.11
CA LYS A 184 9.31 5.14 15.36
C LYS A 184 10.01 6.45 15.04
N CYS A 185 9.51 7.23 14.10
CA CYS A 185 10.15 8.45 13.63
C CYS A 185 9.66 9.73 14.31
N ASN A 186 8.85 9.59 15.36
CA ASN A 186 8.51 10.71 16.23
C ASN A 186 9.48 10.78 17.43
N GLU A 187 10.71 11.21 17.16
CA GLU A 187 11.76 11.39 18.17
C GLU A 187 12.57 12.69 17.97
N SER A 188 12.00 13.72 17.34
CA SER A 188 12.48 15.10 17.51
C SER A 188 11.92 15.78 18.76
N LEU A 189 11.02 15.12 19.52
CA LEU A 189 10.40 15.67 20.74
C LEU A 189 10.57 14.81 22.01
N ARG A 190 11.31 13.70 21.99
CA ARG A 190 11.77 13.09 23.25
C ARG A 190 13.13 13.67 23.64
N ILE A 191 13.12 14.96 23.98
CA ILE A 191 14.23 15.56 24.71
C ILE A 191 14.41 14.73 25.99
N SER A 192 15.56 14.07 26.11
CA SER A 192 16.09 13.56 27.36
C SER A 192 16.19 14.71 28.37
N PRO A 193 15.49 14.66 29.53
CA PRO A 193 15.59 15.71 30.54
C PRO A 193 16.89 15.55 31.35
N SER A 194 18.00 15.95 30.75
CA SER A 194 19.27 16.31 31.37
C SER A 194 20.23 16.65 30.22
N LEU A 195 20.54 17.91 29.94
CA LEU A 195 21.39 18.78 30.75
C LEU A 195 21.10 20.26 30.42
N ARG A 196 21.11 21.05 31.49
CA ARG A 196 21.20 22.52 31.69
C ARG A 196 21.87 23.30 30.54
N GLU A 197 21.58 24.58 30.26
CA GLU A 197 21.52 25.71 31.21
C GLU A 197 20.97 26.99 30.51
N GLU A 198 20.48 27.93 31.31
CA GLU A 198 19.88 29.23 30.96
C GLU A 198 20.82 30.20 30.22
N LYS A 199 20.24 31.07 29.35
CA LYS A 199 20.40 32.55 29.32
C LYS A 199 19.70 33.17 28.09
N THR A 200 18.58 33.88 28.26
CA THR A 200 18.37 35.34 28.43
C THR A 200 18.15 36.14 27.13
N ASP A 201 16.96 36.75 27.11
CA ASP A 201 16.60 38.12 26.70
C ASP A 201 16.23 38.44 25.23
N GLY A 202 15.18 39.26 25.06
CA GLY A 202 15.04 40.13 23.88
C GLY A 202 13.77 40.14 23.02
N SER A 203 12.60 40.48 23.60
CA SER A 203 11.55 41.39 23.07
C SER A 203 10.91 41.28 21.65
N ALA A 204 9.58 41.07 21.67
CA ALA A 204 8.48 41.81 21.00
C ALA A 204 8.02 41.57 19.52
N ASN A 205 6.78 41.02 19.45
CA ASN A 205 5.60 41.40 18.64
C ASN A 205 5.69 41.54 17.10
N SER A 206 4.97 40.69 16.35
CA SER A 206 3.54 40.86 16.03
C SER A 206 3.07 39.96 14.87
N SER A 207 1.82 39.50 14.97
CA SER A 207 0.87 39.19 13.88
C SER A 207 0.42 37.74 13.73
N GLN A 208 -0.81 37.52 14.23
CA GLN A 208 -1.88 36.68 13.67
C GLN A 208 -1.66 35.15 13.68
N ASN A 209 -2.18 34.57 14.75
CA ASN A 209 -2.59 33.16 14.92
C ASN A 209 -3.31 32.58 13.69
N LEU A 210 -2.66 31.63 13.01
CA LEU A 210 -3.25 30.33 12.70
C LEU A 210 -2.26 29.30 13.23
N ASN A 211 -2.59 28.73 14.39
CA ASN A 211 -1.80 27.70 15.05
C ASN A 211 -2.01 26.39 14.27
N LEU A 212 -1.28 26.23 13.17
CA LEU A 212 -1.09 24.95 12.52
C LEU A 212 0.28 24.47 13.02
N ASP A 213 0.31 23.41 13.82
CA ASP A 213 1.55 22.70 14.17
C ASP A 213 2.15 22.17 12.86
N LEU A 214 2.93 23.03 12.19
CA LEU A 214 3.47 22.79 10.87
C LEU A 214 4.73 21.93 11.01
N ASN A 215 4.66 20.67 10.58
CA ASN A 215 5.79 19.76 10.71
C ASN A 215 6.78 19.92 9.56
N CYS A 216 7.76 20.81 9.70
CA CYS A 216 8.86 20.98 8.74
C CYS A 216 10.07 20.06 8.99
N SER A 217 9.93 19.02 9.80
CA SER A 217 11.02 18.08 10.14
C SER A 217 10.94 16.74 9.39
N SER A 218 9.84 16.50 8.68
CA SER A 218 9.66 15.31 7.85
C SER A 218 8.71 15.57 6.69
N ASN A 219 8.80 14.78 5.62
CA ASN A 219 7.91 14.87 4.47
C ASN A 219 6.46 14.47 4.83
N SER A 220 5.68 15.41 5.38
CA SER A 220 4.37 15.15 6.00
C SER A 220 3.18 15.64 5.19
N TYR A 221 3.41 16.53 4.23
CA TYR A 221 2.38 17.17 3.43
C TYR A 221 2.66 16.96 1.95
N ASN A 222 1.59 16.70 1.19
CA ASN A 222 1.57 16.62 -0.26
C ASN A 222 0.60 17.68 -0.81
N CYS A 223 0.67 17.97 -2.11
CA CYS A 223 -0.23 18.95 -2.73
C CYS A 223 -1.73 18.65 -2.54
N THR A 224 -2.11 17.38 -2.38
CA THR A 224 -3.52 17.01 -2.14
C THR A 224 -4.02 17.34 -0.74
N ASP A 225 -3.13 17.71 0.19
CA ASP A 225 -3.50 18.08 1.56
C ASP A 225 -3.95 19.54 1.68
N PHE A 226 -3.75 20.34 0.63
CA PHE A 226 -4.07 21.76 0.59
C PHE A 226 -5.26 22.03 -0.33
N LYS A 227 -6.08 23.00 0.04
CA LYS A 227 -7.23 23.42 -0.77
C LYS A 227 -6.86 24.38 -1.88
N THR A 228 -5.78 25.14 -1.69
CA THR A 228 -5.34 26.19 -2.62
C THR A 228 -3.83 26.16 -2.76
N GLN A 229 -3.35 26.64 -3.91
CA GLN A 229 -1.92 26.80 -4.17
C GLN A 229 -1.26 27.72 -3.13
N ALA A 230 -1.95 28.79 -2.73
CA ALA A 230 -1.47 29.73 -1.72
C ALA A 230 -1.27 29.10 -0.34
N GLU A 231 -2.14 28.17 0.04
CA GLU A 231 -2.01 27.42 1.30
C GLU A 231 -0.77 26.52 1.27
N ALA A 232 -0.58 25.76 0.18
CA ALA A 232 0.61 24.94 -0.03
C ALA A 232 1.89 25.80 -0.04
N GLN A 233 1.86 26.95 -0.71
CA GLN A 233 2.98 27.90 -0.80
C GLN A 233 3.37 28.42 0.58
N SER A 234 2.39 28.76 1.43
CA SER A 234 2.65 29.22 2.79
C SER A 234 3.35 28.16 3.63
N VAL A 235 2.99 26.89 3.47
CA VAL A 235 3.66 25.77 4.16
C VAL A 235 5.08 25.58 3.65
N PHE A 236 5.26 25.58 2.33
CA PHE A 236 6.57 25.47 1.69
C PHE A 236 7.54 26.55 2.18
N GLU A 237 7.13 27.82 2.16
CA GLU A 237 7.96 28.94 2.63
C GLU A 237 8.28 28.84 4.13
N SER A 238 7.30 28.45 4.94
CA SER A 238 7.48 28.26 6.39
C SER A 238 8.47 27.15 6.72
N CYS A 239 8.61 26.17 5.83
CA CYS A 239 9.55 25.06 5.97
C CYS A 239 10.91 25.32 5.30
N GLY A 240 11.18 26.54 4.80
CA GLY A 240 12.46 26.95 4.24
C GLY A 240 12.48 27.09 2.71
N GLY A 241 11.34 26.89 2.05
CA GLY A 241 11.14 27.13 0.62
C GLY A 241 12.15 26.37 -0.26
N THR A 242 12.66 27.03 -1.30
CA THR A 242 13.62 26.44 -2.26
C THR A 242 14.92 25.96 -1.60
N SER A 243 15.26 26.49 -0.43
CA SER A 243 16.44 26.06 0.33
C SER A 243 16.21 24.77 1.12
N ASN A 244 14.94 24.38 1.32
CA ASN A 244 14.56 23.20 2.08
C ASN A 244 13.14 22.72 1.68
N ASP A 245 13.01 22.15 0.48
CA ASP A 245 11.75 21.55 0.02
C ASP A 245 11.52 20.16 0.65
N ILE A 246 11.41 20.15 1.98
CA ILE A 246 11.27 18.91 2.75
C ILE A 246 9.99 18.13 2.42
N HIS A 247 8.97 18.85 1.95
CA HIS A 247 7.67 18.31 1.57
C HIS A 247 7.58 17.94 0.08
N LYS A 248 8.65 18.18 -0.68
CA LYS A 248 8.70 17.94 -2.13
C LYS A 248 7.54 18.62 -2.87
N LEU A 249 7.14 19.82 -2.42
CA LEU A 249 6.01 20.57 -2.98
C LEU A 249 6.43 21.39 -4.21
N ASP A 250 7.72 21.69 -4.35
CA ASP A 250 8.35 22.44 -5.47
C ASP A 250 9.12 21.48 -6.39
N ARG A 251 8.39 20.78 -7.25
CA ARG A 251 8.94 19.64 -7.99
C ARG A 251 9.91 20.05 -9.10
N ASP A 252 9.65 21.15 -9.78
CA ASP A 252 10.50 21.70 -10.84
C ASP A 252 11.54 22.68 -10.32
N GLY A 253 11.45 23.06 -9.04
CA GLY A 253 12.48 23.82 -8.32
C GLY A 253 12.49 25.29 -8.68
N ASP A 254 11.36 25.82 -9.13
CA ASP A 254 11.22 27.21 -9.55
C ASP A 254 10.74 28.14 -8.43
N GLY A 255 10.44 27.56 -7.25
CA GLY A 255 9.96 28.24 -6.05
C GLY A 255 8.44 28.35 -5.95
N ARG A 256 7.69 27.79 -6.91
CA ARG A 256 6.23 27.81 -6.94
C ARG A 256 5.68 26.41 -6.77
N VAL A 257 5.04 26.18 -5.63
CA VAL A 257 4.57 24.83 -5.30
C VAL A 257 3.18 24.51 -5.80
N CYS A 258 2.93 23.22 -6.02
CA CYS A 258 1.59 22.67 -6.25
C CYS A 258 0.76 23.45 -7.27
N GLU A 259 1.36 23.80 -8.41
CA GLU A 259 0.79 24.72 -9.42
C GLU A 259 -0.55 24.29 -10.02
N THR A 260 -0.94 23.03 -9.81
CA THR A 260 -2.22 22.46 -10.26
C THR A 260 -3.38 22.78 -9.33
N LEU A 261 -3.10 23.28 -8.11
CA LEU A 261 -4.12 23.74 -7.17
C LEU A 261 -4.67 25.12 -7.58
N PRO A 262 -5.94 25.41 -7.24
CA PRO A 262 -6.56 26.71 -7.50
C PRO A 262 -5.96 27.86 -6.68
#